data_AF-A0A7Y5KBS6-F1
#
_entry.id   AF-A0A7Y5KBS6-F1
#
_cell.length_a   1.000
_cell.length_b   1.000
_cell.length_c   1.000
_cell.angle_alpha   90.00
_cell.angle_beta   90.00
_cell.angle_gamma   90.00
#
_symmetry.space_group_name_H-M   'P 1'
#
loop_
_entity.id
_entity.type
_entity.pdbx_description
1 polymer ?
#
loop_
_entity_poly.entity_id
_entity_poly.type
_entity_poly.pdbx_seq_one_letter_code
_entity_poly.pdbx_strand_id
1 'polypeptide(L)'
;MKQLQITLRSCLALLLVASFAFAERPAHEKGKEERSLSKVAAYQPDIYQLLNINNLWSWHRRDGQANHSPTGDNGTFYPRGTAWSIYQDGMVFGSKAYLDAAKTQPAPYNHTIRVGGTSYATGQRQGWVNGFGANATFADPGDARARIYRVRRDWKEAFYNADGSFTLDAKRDAAESKETGVGSVT
;
A
#
# COMPACT_ATOMS: atom_id res chain seq x y z
N MET A 1 0.68 -57.21 -38.21
CA MET A 1 0.19 -56.78 -36.87
C MET A 1 1.27 -56.16 -35.98
N LYS A 2 2.47 -56.77 -35.85
CA LYS A 2 3.58 -56.20 -35.05
C LYS A 2 4.04 -54.81 -35.52
N GLN A 3 4.13 -54.59 -36.84
CA GLN A 3 4.51 -53.29 -37.42
C GLN A 3 3.53 -52.17 -37.03
N LEU A 4 2.21 -52.42 -37.14
CA LEU A 4 1.17 -51.45 -36.78
C LEU A 4 1.16 -51.10 -35.28
N GLN A 5 1.48 -52.07 -34.41
CA GLN A 5 1.60 -51.83 -32.97
C GLN A 5 2.83 -51.00 -32.61
N ILE A 6 3.93 -51.13 -33.37
CA ILE A 6 5.13 -50.30 -33.20
C ILE A 6 4.81 -48.87 -33.64
N THR A 7 4.17 -48.67 -34.80
CA THR A 7 3.81 -47.32 -35.28
C THR A 7 2.86 -46.60 -34.31
N LEU A 8 1.86 -47.31 -33.78
CA LEU A 8 0.91 -46.73 -32.84
C LEU A 8 1.56 -46.33 -31.50
N ARG A 9 2.49 -47.16 -30.99
CA ARG A 9 3.25 -46.84 -29.77
C ARG A 9 4.21 -45.67 -29.98
N SER A 10 4.85 -45.59 -31.15
CA SER A 10 5.72 -44.47 -31.50
C SER A 10 4.95 -43.15 -31.61
N CYS A 11 3.76 -43.15 -32.23
CA CYS A 11 2.91 -41.96 -32.30
C CYS A 11 2.41 -41.51 -30.92
N LEU A 12 2.04 -42.45 -30.04
CA LEU A 12 1.59 -42.13 -28.69
C LEU A 12 2.73 -41.57 -27.82
N ALA A 13 3.95 -42.11 -27.97
CA ALA A 13 5.14 -41.58 -27.31
C ALA A 13 5.50 -40.17 -27.81
N LEU A 14 5.37 -39.90 -29.11
CA LEU A 14 5.57 -38.57 -29.70
C LEU A 14 4.53 -37.55 -29.20
N LEU A 15 3.26 -37.96 -29.07
CA LEU A 15 2.21 -37.11 -28.49
C LEU A 15 2.46 -36.79 -27.01
N LEU A 16 2.93 -37.76 -26.22
CA LEU A 16 3.31 -37.54 -24.82
C LEU A 16 4.52 -36.60 -24.68
N VAL A 17 5.55 -36.75 -25.51
CA VAL A 17 6.73 -35.86 -25.49
C VAL A 17 6.39 -34.45 -25.97
N ALA A 18 5.51 -34.30 -26.97
CA ALA A 18 5.03 -32.99 -27.42
C ALA A 18 4.21 -32.26 -26.33
N SER A 19 3.52 -33.00 -25.45
CA SER A 19 2.77 -32.43 -24.32
C SER A 19 3.68 -31.76 -23.28
N PHE A 20 4.92 -32.26 -23.10
CA PHE A 20 5.90 -31.64 -22.21
C PHE A 20 6.63 -30.44 -22.86
N ALA A 21 6.69 -30.37 -24.19
CA ALA A 21 7.32 -29.26 -24.90
C ALA A 21 6.44 -28.00 -24.99
N PHE A 22 5.11 -28.15 -24.83
CA PHE A 22 4.13 -27.06 -24.83
C PHE A 22 3.51 -26.76 -23.45
N ALA A 23 4.02 -27.38 -22.38
CA ALA A 23 3.71 -26.92 -21.03
C ALA A 23 4.28 -25.50 -20.87
N GLU A 24 3.38 -24.51 -20.80
CA GLU A 24 3.72 -23.14 -20.44
C GLU A 24 4.59 -23.20 -19.18
N ARG A 25 5.81 -22.66 -19.27
CA ARG A 25 6.70 -22.56 -18.12
C ARG A 25 5.91 -21.88 -16.99
N PRO A 26 5.95 -22.38 -15.73
CA PRO A 26 5.43 -21.59 -14.63
C PRO A 26 6.07 -20.21 -14.74
N ALA A 27 5.24 -19.17 -14.75
CA ALA A 27 5.65 -17.79 -14.91
C ALA A 27 6.40 -17.30 -13.66
N HIS A 28 7.47 -17.97 -13.24
CA HIS A 28 8.32 -17.59 -12.11
C HIS A 28 9.69 -18.30 -12.13
N GLU A 29 10.35 -18.36 -13.29
CA GLU A 29 11.79 -18.62 -13.32
C GLU A 29 12.51 -17.50 -14.08
N LYS A 30 12.43 -16.28 -13.51
CA LYS A 30 13.42 -15.24 -13.82
C LYS A 30 14.72 -15.66 -13.14
N GLY A 31 15.77 -15.80 -13.94
CA GLY A 31 17.11 -16.20 -13.53
C GLY A 31 17.56 -15.54 -12.23
N LYS A 32 18.28 -16.33 -11.45
CA LYS A 32 19.10 -15.88 -10.32
C LYS A 32 20.26 -15.02 -10.84
N GLU A 33 19.94 -13.83 -11.36
CA GLU A 33 20.84 -12.72 -11.12
C GLU A 33 20.84 -12.50 -9.61
N GLU A 34 22.01 -12.25 -9.05
CA GLU A 34 22.21 -11.78 -7.68
C GLU A 34 21.42 -10.47 -7.51
N ARG A 35 20.11 -10.59 -7.32
CA ARG A 35 19.32 -9.57 -6.66
C ARG A 35 19.87 -9.59 -5.25
N SER A 36 20.87 -8.75 -4.99
CA SER A 36 21.14 -8.32 -3.62
C SER A 36 19.76 -8.03 -3.06
N LEU A 37 19.35 -8.77 -2.04
CA LEU A 37 18.09 -8.52 -1.34
C LEU A 37 18.10 -7.01 -1.08
N SER A 38 17.21 -6.28 -1.77
CA SER A 38 17.11 -4.84 -1.58
C SER A 38 17.03 -4.65 -0.09
N LYS A 39 18.05 -3.98 0.46
CA LYS A 39 18.19 -3.73 1.89
C LYS A 39 16.81 -3.33 2.37
N VAL A 40 16.19 -4.15 3.24
CA VAL A 40 14.82 -3.98 3.77
C VAL A 40 14.57 -2.50 3.87
N ALA A 41 13.76 -1.95 2.96
CA ALA A 41 13.73 -0.50 2.81
C ALA A 41 13.29 0.06 4.15
N ALA A 42 14.20 0.81 4.79
CA ALA A 42 13.97 1.41 6.08
C ALA A 42 12.67 2.22 6.03
N TYR A 43 11.99 2.38 7.16
CA TYR A 43 10.91 3.37 7.32
C TYR A 43 11.17 4.63 6.47
N GLN A 44 10.35 4.82 5.43
CA GLN A 44 10.43 5.91 4.45
C GLN A 44 9.25 6.86 4.69
N PRO A 45 9.31 7.73 5.72
CA PRO A 45 8.18 8.60 6.10
C PRO A 45 7.85 9.67 5.07
N ASP A 46 8.72 9.88 4.09
CA ASP A 46 8.53 10.79 2.98
C ASP A 46 7.68 10.16 1.87
N ILE A 47 7.68 8.84 1.71
CA ILE A 47 6.92 8.11 0.69
C ILE A 47 5.70 7.43 1.31
N TYR A 48 5.89 6.75 2.42
CA TYR A 48 4.90 5.87 3.06
C TYR A 48 4.40 6.45 4.39
N GLN A 49 3.15 6.18 4.69
CA GLN A 49 2.57 6.35 6.01
C GLN A 49 1.60 5.23 6.37
N LEU A 50 1.37 5.13 7.67
CA LEU A 50 0.46 4.17 8.27
C LEU A 50 -0.91 4.78 8.51
N LEU A 51 -1.95 4.05 8.12
CA LEU A 51 -3.28 4.22 8.63
C LEU A 51 -3.58 3.12 9.63
N ASN A 52 -3.85 3.51 10.88
CA ASN A 52 -4.32 2.60 11.90
C ASN A 52 -5.73 3.01 12.33
N ILE A 53 -6.68 2.09 12.18
CA ILE A 53 -8.04 2.25 12.68
C ILE A 53 -8.37 0.98 13.47
N ASN A 54 -8.55 1.12 14.78
CA ASN A 54 -8.75 -0.01 15.69
C ASN A 54 -7.62 -1.06 15.53
N ASN A 55 -7.99 -2.27 15.11
CA ASN A 55 -7.11 -3.40 14.86
C ASN A 55 -6.81 -3.63 13.36
N LEU A 56 -6.96 -2.58 12.56
CA LEU A 56 -6.48 -2.52 11.18
C LEU A 56 -5.18 -1.71 11.11
N TRP A 57 -4.23 -2.20 10.33
CA TRP A 57 -3.01 -1.50 9.95
C TRP A 57 -2.91 -1.56 8.43
N SER A 58 -2.88 -0.42 7.74
CA SER A 58 -2.63 -0.35 6.29
C SER A 58 -1.55 0.67 5.91
N TRP A 59 -0.72 0.32 4.93
CA TRP A 59 0.29 1.18 4.34
C TRP A 59 -0.27 2.01 3.19
N HIS A 60 0.06 3.30 3.16
CA HIS A 60 -0.37 4.24 2.12
C HIS A 60 0.83 5.02 1.61
N ARG A 61 0.95 5.17 0.29
CA ARG A 61 1.97 5.98 -0.37
C ARG A 61 1.42 7.35 -0.73
N ARG A 62 2.30 8.34 -0.78
CA ARG A 62 1.96 9.73 -1.11
C ARG A 62 1.35 9.92 -2.52
N ASP A 63 1.54 8.97 -3.42
CA ASP A 63 0.98 8.94 -4.78
C ASP A 63 -0.37 8.19 -4.87
N GLY A 64 -0.92 7.83 -3.71
CA GLY A 64 -2.22 7.19 -3.56
C GLY A 64 -2.24 5.69 -3.83
N GLN A 65 -1.10 5.07 -4.15
CA GLN A 65 -0.99 3.62 -4.06
C GLN A 65 -1.01 3.19 -2.58
N ALA A 66 -1.76 2.14 -2.25
CA ALA A 66 -1.84 1.63 -0.89
C ALA A 66 -1.61 0.10 -0.86
N ASN A 67 -1.44 -0.41 0.36
CA ASN A 67 -1.32 -1.83 0.67
C ASN A 67 -0.08 -2.54 0.09
N HIS A 68 0.98 -1.78 -0.12
CA HIS A 68 2.33 -2.33 -0.27
C HIS A 68 3.19 -1.72 0.83
N SER A 69 3.76 -2.57 1.67
CA SER A 69 4.65 -2.08 2.72
C SER A 69 6.00 -1.67 2.13
N PRO A 70 6.80 -0.85 2.82
CA PRO A 70 8.17 -0.60 2.42
C PRO A 70 9.00 -1.89 2.25
N THR A 71 8.65 -2.95 2.98
CA THR A 71 9.44 -4.19 3.01
C THR A 71 8.84 -5.36 2.22
N GLY A 72 7.63 -5.23 1.68
CA GLY A 72 6.98 -6.32 0.98
C GLY A 72 5.72 -5.92 0.20
N ASP A 73 5.17 -6.91 -0.48
CA ASP A 73 4.07 -6.70 -1.43
C ASP A 73 2.68 -6.60 -0.78
N ASN A 74 2.58 -6.86 0.53
CA ASN A 74 1.34 -6.72 1.30
C ASN A 74 1.50 -5.62 2.34
N GLY A 75 0.46 -4.82 2.54
CA GLY A 75 0.53 -3.66 3.44
C GLY A 75 -0.65 -3.51 4.40
N THR A 76 -1.67 -4.36 4.32
CA THR A 76 -2.88 -4.30 5.13
C THR A 76 -2.98 -5.56 5.99
N PHE A 77 -2.97 -5.36 7.30
CA PHE A 77 -2.93 -6.40 8.31
C PHE A 77 -4.14 -6.31 9.25
N TYR A 78 -4.81 -7.45 9.43
CA TYR A 78 -5.89 -7.63 10.40
C TYR A 78 -5.89 -9.07 10.93
N PRO A 79 -5.80 -9.29 12.26
CA PRO A 79 -5.40 -8.34 13.30
C PRO A 79 -4.08 -7.63 12.98
N ARG A 80 -3.85 -6.42 13.53
CA ARG A 80 -2.61 -5.65 13.33
C ARG A 80 -1.40 -6.53 13.57
N GLY A 81 -0.51 -6.57 12.59
CA GLY A 81 0.78 -7.27 12.66
C GLY A 81 0.69 -8.78 12.71
N THR A 82 -0.47 -9.36 12.39
CA THR A 82 -0.69 -10.82 12.43
C THR A 82 -0.76 -11.43 11.04
N ALA A 83 -1.80 -11.09 10.27
CA ALA A 83 -2.05 -11.67 8.96
C ALA A 83 -2.41 -10.57 7.97
N TRP A 84 -1.95 -10.70 6.73
CA TRP A 84 -2.33 -9.80 5.64
C TRP A 84 -3.73 -10.18 5.13
N SER A 85 -4.52 -9.19 4.72
CA SER A 85 -5.93 -9.43 4.32
C SER A 85 -6.20 -9.23 2.83
N ILE A 86 -5.39 -8.42 2.15
CA ILE A 86 -5.59 -8.03 0.75
C ILE A 86 -4.24 -7.63 0.14
N TYR A 87 -4.10 -7.75 -1.19
CA TYR A 87 -2.85 -7.41 -1.90
C TYR A 87 -2.76 -5.92 -2.29
N GLN A 88 -3.86 -5.33 -2.77
CA GLN A 88 -3.91 -3.92 -3.14
C GLN A 88 -5.23 -3.31 -2.73
N ASP A 89 -5.19 -2.09 -2.22
CA ASP A 89 -6.37 -1.30 -1.89
C ASP A 89 -6.10 0.18 -2.17
N GLY A 90 -7.02 1.02 -1.69
CA GLY A 90 -6.90 2.46 -1.71
C GLY A 90 -7.74 3.09 -0.61
N MET A 91 -7.49 4.38 -0.36
CA MET A 91 -8.27 5.16 0.58
C MET A 91 -9.40 5.90 -0.14
N VAL A 92 -10.65 5.60 0.21
CA VAL A 92 -11.82 6.39 -0.21
C VAL A 92 -12.28 7.25 0.96
N PHE A 93 -12.46 8.53 0.71
CA PHE A 93 -12.94 9.49 1.72
C PHE A 93 -14.14 10.26 1.19
N GLY A 94 -15.08 10.55 2.09
CA GLY A 94 -16.29 11.31 1.78
C GLY A 94 -16.50 12.42 2.79
N SER A 95 -16.98 13.57 2.33
CA SER A 95 -17.36 14.67 3.22
C SER A 95 -18.51 15.49 2.63
N LYS A 96 -19.14 16.29 3.49
CA LYS A 96 -20.02 17.36 3.03
C LYS A 96 -19.17 18.52 2.53
N ALA A 97 -19.31 18.90 1.26
CA ALA A 97 -18.54 19.97 0.65
C ALA A 97 -19.40 21.22 0.45
N TYR A 98 -18.87 22.36 0.91
CA TYR A 98 -19.51 23.66 0.84
C TYR A 98 -18.55 24.68 0.21
N LEU A 99 -19.10 25.70 -0.44
CA LEU A 99 -18.33 26.81 -1.02
C LEU A 99 -17.99 27.89 0.01
N ASP A 100 -18.68 27.89 1.15
CA ASP A 100 -18.51 28.85 2.24
C ASP A 100 -18.33 28.16 3.60
N ALA A 101 -17.62 28.84 4.50
CA ALA A 101 -17.35 28.34 5.85
C ALA A 101 -18.63 28.21 6.71
N ALA A 102 -19.68 28.99 6.42
CA ALA A 102 -20.97 28.93 7.09
C ALA A 102 -21.84 27.74 6.63
N LYS A 103 -21.37 26.97 5.64
CA LYS A 103 -22.03 25.75 5.10
C LYS A 103 -23.42 26.04 4.52
N THR A 104 -23.59 27.21 3.92
CA THR A 104 -24.87 27.67 3.36
C THR A 104 -25.05 27.28 1.90
N GLN A 105 -23.95 27.19 1.16
CA GLN A 105 -23.92 26.88 -0.27
C GLN A 105 -23.17 25.56 -0.51
N PRO A 106 -23.83 24.51 -1.03
CA PRO A 106 -23.15 23.26 -1.37
C PRO A 106 -22.14 23.48 -2.51
N ALA A 107 -21.16 22.57 -2.61
CA ALA A 107 -20.22 22.53 -3.73
C ALA A 107 -20.98 22.53 -5.10
N PRO A 108 -20.33 22.94 -6.20
CA PRO A 108 -20.98 23.12 -7.50
C PRO A 108 -21.83 21.92 -7.93
N TYR A 109 -22.86 22.18 -8.73
CA TYR A 109 -23.86 21.19 -9.15
C TYR A 109 -24.79 20.70 -8.03
N ASN A 110 -24.92 21.45 -6.93
CA ASN A 110 -25.76 21.10 -5.78
C ASN A 110 -25.37 19.74 -5.14
N HIS A 111 -24.10 19.34 -5.28
CA HIS A 111 -23.58 18.09 -4.74
C HIS A 111 -22.98 18.31 -3.36
N THR A 112 -23.84 18.23 -2.33
CA THR A 112 -23.43 18.36 -0.93
C THR A 112 -22.46 17.25 -0.52
N ILE A 113 -22.65 16.02 -1.00
CA ILE A 113 -21.73 14.91 -0.72
C ILE A 113 -20.71 14.83 -1.84
N ARG A 114 -19.43 14.87 -1.46
CA ARG A 114 -18.30 14.61 -2.36
C ARG A 114 -17.52 13.42 -1.83
N VAL A 115 -17.18 12.52 -2.73
CA VAL A 115 -16.32 11.36 -2.47
C VAL A 115 -15.08 11.51 -3.34
N GLY A 116 -13.93 11.24 -2.75
CA GLY A 116 -12.64 11.24 -3.43
C GLY A 116 -11.77 10.10 -2.95
N GLY A 117 -10.58 10.03 -3.51
CA GLY A 117 -9.61 8.98 -3.20
C GLY A 117 -9.61 7.88 -4.25
N THR A 118 -9.28 6.65 -3.83
CA THR A 118 -9.05 5.55 -4.75
C THR A 118 -9.34 4.19 -4.14
N SER A 119 -9.52 3.20 -5.02
CA SER A 119 -9.59 1.78 -4.67
C SER A 119 -8.39 1.06 -5.30
N TYR A 120 -8.59 0.30 -6.38
CA TYR A 120 -7.51 -0.42 -7.07
C TYR A 120 -6.76 0.43 -8.11
N ALA A 121 -7.40 1.49 -8.60
CA ALA A 121 -6.73 2.45 -9.48
C ALA A 121 -5.68 3.22 -8.68
N THR A 122 -4.59 3.63 -9.31
CA THR A 122 -3.55 4.46 -8.71
C THR A 122 -3.29 5.66 -9.61
N GLY A 123 -2.49 6.62 -9.14
CA GLY A 123 -2.14 7.82 -9.92
C GLY A 123 -2.67 9.12 -9.34
N GLN A 124 -2.99 9.14 -8.04
CA GLN A 124 -3.24 10.39 -7.33
C GLN A 124 -1.97 11.23 -7.36
N ARG A 125 -2.14 12.55 -7.46
CA ARG A 125 -1.01 13.46 -7.37
C ARG A 125 -0.73 13.78 -5.91
N GLN A 126 0.53 13.62 -5.50
CA GLN A 126 0.97 14.00 -4.16
C GLN A 126 0.85 15.51 -3.91
N GLY A 127 0.52 15.88 -2.67
CA GLY A 127 0.44 17.27 -2.22
C GLY A 127 -0.97 17.84 -2.15
N TRP A 128 -1.07 19.17 -2.03
CA TRP A 128 -2.33 19.91 -1.92
C TRP A 128 -2.62 20.72 -3.19
N VAL A 129 -3.82 21.27 -3.24
CA VAL A 129 -4.25 22.21 -4.28
C VAL A 129 -4.06 23.63 -3.76
N ASN A 130 -3.37 24.48 -4.52
CA ASN A 130 -3.20 25.90 -4.27
C ASN A 130 -4.34 26.68 -4.93
N GLY A 131 -5.12 27.42 -4.12
CA GLY A 131 -6.23 28.24 -4.60
C GLY A 131 -7.51 27.45 -4.85
N PHE A 132 -8.43 28.04 -5.62
CA PHE A 132 -9.78 27.52 -5.86
C PHE A 132 -10.20 27.73 -7.33
N GLY A 133 -11.17 26.92 -7.78
CA GLY A 133 -11.77 27.05 -9.11
C GLY A 133 -10.85 26.65 -10.26
N ALA A 134 -11.15 27.13 -11.47
CA ALA A 134 -10.44 26.76 -12.70
C ALA A 134 -8.95 27.16 -12.72
N ASN A 135 -8.56 28.13 -11.89
CA ASN A 135 -7.19 28.64 -11.78
C ASN A 135 -6.39 27.95 -10.66
N ALA A 136 -6.98 26.96 -9.99
CA ALA A 136 -6.28 26.22 -8.96
C ALA A 136 -5.09 25.47 -9.56
N THR A 137 -3.96 25.50 -8.87
CA THR A 137 -2.74 24.80 -9.28
C THR A 137 -2.40 23.72 -8.28
N PHE A 138 -1.62 22.73 -8.70
CA PHE A 138 -1.16 21.68 -7.81
C PHE A 138 0.14 22.13 -7.12
N ALA A 139 0.35 21.67 -5.88
CA ALA A 139 1.66 21.76 -5.26
C ALA A 139 2.74 21.09 -6.12
N ASP A 140 3.98 21.58 -5.99
CA ASP A 140 5.15 20.93 -6.57
C ASP A 140 5.27 19.51 -5.96
N PRO A 141 5.28 18.44 -6.78
CA PRO A 141 5.53 17.10 -6.27
C PRO A 141 6.90 16.99 -5.58
N GLY A 142 7.89 17.81 -5.95
CA GLY A 142 9.20 17.84 -5.28
C GLY A 142 9.19 18.47 -3.89
N ASP A 143 8.12 19.15 -3.47
CA ASP A 143 8.04 19.77 -2.15
C ASP A 143 8.07 18.68 -1.06
N ALA A 144 9.04 18.77 -0.14
CA ALA A 144 9.17 17.82 0.98
C ALA A 144 7.92 17.76 1.88
N ARG A 145 7.04 18.76 1.80
CA ARG A 145 5.75 18.79 2.50
C ARG A 145 4.66 18.00 1.80
N ALA A 146 4.80 17.70 0.50
CA ALA A 146 3.84 16.94 -0.30
C ALA A 146 3.89 15.43 0.02
N ARG A 147 3.62 15.11 1.29
CA ARG A 147 3.64 13.77 1.85
C ARG A 147 2.47 13.57 2.79
N ILE A 148 2.25 12.33 3.22
CA ILE A 148 1.20 11.99 4.17
C ILE A 148 1.70 12.31 5.59
N TYR A 149 0.83 12.88 6.41
CA TYR A 149 1.09 13.10 7.84
C TYR A 149 0.13 12.27 8.66
N ARG A 150 0.69 11.51 9.61
CA ARG A 150 -0.08 10.85 10.65
C ARG A 150 -0.09 11.73 11.89
N VAL A 151 -1.27 12.22 12.26
CA VAL A 151 -1.47 12.95 13.53
C VAL A 151 -2.14 12.00 14.51
N ARG A 152 -1.49 11.72 15.63
CA ARG A 152 -2.08 10.92 16.72
C ARG A 152 -2.99 11.79 17.58
N ARG A 153 -3.96 11.18 18.26
CA ARG A 153 -4.88 11.91 19.16
C ARG A 153 -4.14 12.51 20.36
N ASP A 154 -3.16 11.79 20.86
CA ASP A 154 -2.31 12.11 22.00
C ASP A 154 -1.05 12.88 21.60
N TRP A 155 -1.04 13.56 20.44
CA TRP A 155 0.13 14.33 19.98
C TRP A 155 0.59 15.42 20.96
N LYS A 156 -0.28 15.82 21.90
CA LYS A 156 0.01 16.79 22.98
C LYS A 156 0.56 16.14 24.24
N GLU A 157 0.51 14.82 24.35
CA GLU A 157 0.96 14.07 25.52
C GLU A 157 2.45 13.77 25.41
N ALA A 158 3.09 13.49 26.55
CA ALA A 158 4.50 13.14 26.57
C ALA A 158 4.70 11.77 25.91
N PHE A 159 5.62 11.69 24.94
CA PHE A 159 6.05 10.41 24.35
C PHE A 159 6.86 9.54 25.32
N TYR A 160 7.21 10.09 26.48
CA TYR A 160 8.01 9.45 27.52
C TYR A 160 7.20 9.28 28.80
N ASN A 161 7.38 8.15 29.48
CA ASN A 161 6.94 7.91 30.84
C ASN A 161 7.74 8.79 31.81
N ALA A 162 7.30 8.87 33.07
CA ALA A 162 7.99 9.64 34.11
C ALA A 162 9.44 9.17 34.37
N ASP A 163 9.76 7.93 34.04
CA ASP A 163 11.10 7.33 34.14
C ASP A 163 12.00 7.62 32.91
N GLY A 164 11.51 8.39 31.93
CA GLY A 164 12.23 8.73 30.71
C GLY A 164 12.17 7.66 29.60
N SER A 165 11.51 6.53 29.81
CA SER A 165 11.31 5.51 28.78
C SER A 165 10.19 5.89 27.80
N PHE A 166 10.24 5.42 26.54
CA PHE A 166 9.14 5.63 25.60
C PHE A 166 7.84 4.97 26.06
N THR A 167 6.71 5.65 25.86
CA THR A 167 5.37 5.08 26.08
C THR A 167 5.14 3.85 25.19
N LEU A 168 4.24 2.96 25.63
CA LEU A 168 3.90 1.75 24.85
C LEU A 168 3.38 2.09 23.45
N ASP A 169 2.61 3.18 23.32
CA ASP A 169 2.08 3.63 22.05
C ASP A 169 3.17 4.18 21.12
N ALA A 170 4.15 4.90 21.67
CA ALA A 170 5.34 5.32 20.91
C ALA A 170 6.14 4.11 20.42
N LYS A 171 6.36 3.12 21.28
CA LYS A 171 7.04 1.87 20.91
C LYS A 171 6.28 1.09 19.85
N ARG A 172 4.95 0.99 19.97
CA ARG A 172 4.10 0.33 18.98
C ARG A 172 4.16 1.03 17.62
N ASP A 173 4.08 2.35 17.58
CA ASP A 173 4.17 3.10 16.33
C ASP A 173 5.52 2.93 15.64
N ALA A 174 6.61 2.92 16.42
CA ALA A 174 7.95 2.65 15.91
C ALA A 174 8.06 1.21 15.36
N ALA A 175 7.55 0.23 16.11
CA ALA A 175 7.52 -1.17 15.69
C ALA A 175 6.74 -1.36 14.38
N GLU A 176 5.55 -0.78 14.25
CA GLU A 176 4.76 -0.86 13.03
C GLU A 176 5.43 -0.16 11.86
N SER A 177 6.00 1.02 12.09
CA SER A 177 6.73 1.79 11.08
C SER A 177 7.98 1.07 10.58
N LYS A 178 8.53 0.15 11.37
CA LYS A 178 9.72 -0.65 11.06
C LYS A 178 9.39 -2.10 10.72
N GLU A 179 8.11 -2.48 10.79
CA GLU A 179 7.63 -3.86 10.60
C GLU A 179 8.34 -4.87 11.54
N THR A 180 8.58 -4.47 12.80
CA THR A 180 9.20 -5.29 13.84
C THR A 180 8.24 -5.54 15.02
N GLY A 181 8.61 -6.41 15.94
CA GLY A 181 7.85 -6.60 17.19
C GLY A 181 8.02 -5.42 18.15
N VAL A 182 7.00 -5.11 18.97
CA VAL A 182 7.07 -4.04 19.99
C VAL A 182 8.21 -4.27 20.98
N GLY A 183 8.49 -5.54 21.32
CA GLY A 183 9.56 -5.91 22.24
C GLY A 183 10.98 -5.62 21.70
N SER A 184 11.15 -5.36 20.41
CA SER A 184 12.46 -5.01 19.83
C SER A 184 12.71 -3.50 19.79
N VAL A 185 11.78 -2.68 20.28
CA VAL A 185 11.91 -1.21 20.31
C VAL A 185 12.45 -0.78 21.67
N THR A 186 13.66 -0.23 21.67
CA THR A 186 14.37 0.28 22.85
C THR A 186 14.16 1.77 23.02
#